data_AF-G8BXZ9-F1
#
_entry.id   AF-G8BXZ9-F1
#
_cell.length_a   1.000
_cell.length_b   1.000
_cell.length_c   1.000
_cell.angle_alpha   90.00
_cell.angle_beta   90.00
_cell.angle_gamma   90.00
#
_symmetry.space_group_name_H-M   'P 1'
#
loop_
_entity.id
_entity.type
_entity.pdbx_description
1 polymer ?
#
loop_
_entity_poly.entity_id
_entity_poly.type
_entity_poly.pdbx_seq_one_letter_code
_entity_poly.pdbx_strand_id
1 'polypeptide(L)'
;MKLSNLTIAAVASAAAVAAAPAVVVEHVHASPTITVQGYVYFENGVAQTSYTTIDDSTKTQAAAVAAAVVPTLVANANVADSTSSTSTSTSTTTLTQQSTTSSSTTTTEVAAPSTSSTSTQAAAPSTSSTAQAAATTAVATTDSSLSDFANEMLNAHNAKRALHQDTNSLEWSSDLASYAQNYADNYDCSGTLTHSGGSYGENLAAGYDGADAVEAWYSEISSYDFSNPAYSSSTGHFTQLVWKSSTQVGCGFKQCNNDWGTYIICSYNPAGNYIGQFAENVGNLL
;
A
#
# COMPACT_ATOMS: atom_id res chain seq x y z
N MET A 1 40.81 -51.27 -52.05
CA MET A 1 39.61 -51.63 -51.27
C MET A 1 39.68 -51.00 -49.89
N LYS A 2 38.95 -49.90 -49.68
CA LYS A 2 38.23 -49.55 -48.44
C LYS A 2 37.37 -48.31 -48.74
N LEU A 3 36.11 -48.44 -48.38
CA LEU A 3 34.98 -47.55 -48.64
C LEU A 3 34.78 -46.56 -47.49
N SER A 4 34.10 -45.45 -47.83
CA SER A 4 33.12 -44.73 -46.98
C SER A 4 33.64 -43.85 -45.83
N ASN A 5 33.04 -42.71 -45.46
CA ASN A 5 31.87 -41.97 -45.94
C ASN A 5 31.97 -40.53 -45.40
N LEU A 6 31.40 -39.60 -46.17
CA LEU A 6 30.98 -38.26 -45.77
C LEU A 6 30.02 -38.35 -44.56
N THR A 7 30.11 -37.43 -43.60
CA THR A 7 28.92 -37.05 -42.82
C THR A 7 28.97 -35.56 -42.47
N ILE A 8 27.85 -34.95 -42.83
CA ILE A 8 27.52 -33.53 -42.90
C ILE A 8 27.46 -32.93 -41.51
N ALA A 9 28.07 -31.75 -41.35
CA ALA A 9 27.86 -30.90 -40.18
C ALA A 9 26.40 -30.43 -40.17
N ALA A 10 25.59 -30.99 -39.26
CA ALA A 10 24.29 -30.42 -38.92
C ALA A 10 24.53 -29.35 -37.84
N VAL A 11 24.50 -28.09 -38.26
CA VAL A 11 24.36 -26.95 -37.37
C VAL A 11 22.92 -27.00 -36.84
N ALA A 12 22.74 -27.53 -35.64
CA ALA A 12 21.48 -27.40 -34.93
C ALA A 12 21.41 -25.97 -34.35
N SER A 13 20.90 -25.04 -35.15
CA SER A 13 20.41 -23.76 -34.66
C SER A 13 19.21 -24.06 -33.76
N ALA A 14 19.42 -24.12 -32.45
CA ALA A 14 18.32 -24.05 -31.50
C ALA A 14 17.68 -22.68 -31.67
N ALA A 15 16.59 -22.60 -32.44
CA ALA A 15 15.68 -21.49 -32.37
C ALA A 15 15.09 -21.53 -30.96
N ALA A 16 15.62 -20.70 -30.07
CA ALA A 16 14.92 -20.34 -28.85
C ALA A 16 13.61 -19.70 -29.30
N VAL A 17 12.53 -20.47 -29.24
CA VAL A 17 11.19 -19.92 -29.34
C VAL A 17 11.04 -19.13 -28.06
N ALA A 18 11.33 -17.82 -28.14
CA ALA A 18 11.03 -16.92 -27.04
C ALA A 18 9.53 -17.02 -26.82
N ALA A 19 9.12 -17.58 -25.68
CA ALA A 19 7.75 -17.46 -25.22
C ALA A 19 7.39 -15.98 -25.26
N ALA A 20 6.20 -15.65 -25.76
CA ALA A 20 5.73 -14.27 -25.73
C ALA A 20 5.83 -13.75 -24.28
N PRO A 21 6.18 -12.49 -24.04
CA PRO A 21 6.15 -11.96 -22.68
C PRO A 21 4.71 -12.02 -22.15
N ALA A 22 4.55 -12.43 -20.90
CA ALA A 22 3.26 -12.38 -20.23
C ALA A 22 2.78 -10.92 -20.19
N VAL A 23 1.49 -10.70 -20.45
CA VAL A 23 0.89 -9.35 -20.42
C VAL A 23 0.17 -9.17 -19.10
N VAL A 24 0.55 -8.16 -18.32
CA VAL A 24 -0.08 -7.81 -17.04
C VAL A 24 -1.14 -6.73 -17.26
N VAL A 25 -2.35 -6.99 -16.77
CA VAL A 25 -3.45 -6.03 -16.67
C VAL A 25 -3.46 -5.49 -15.25
N GLU A 26 -2.88 -4.31 -15.06
CA GLU A 26 -2.63 -3.66 -13.77
C GLU A 26 -3.91 -3.23 -13.04
N HIS A 27 -3.87 -3.31 -11.70
CA HIS A 27 -4.90 -2.82 -10.80
C HIS A 27 -4.26 -1.89 -9.77
N VAL A 28 -4.69 -0.64 -9.76
CA VAL A 28 -4.18 0.37 -8.83
C VAL A 28 -5.25 0.67 -7.80
N HIS A 29 -4.87 0.63 -6.52
CA HIS A 29 -5.77 1.01 -5.44
C HIS A 29 -5.90 2.54 -5.41
N ALA A 30 -7.11 3.04 -5.70
CA ALA A 30 -7.47 4.40 -5.32
C ALA A 30 -7.73 4.44 -3.80
N SER A 31 -7.42 5.55 -3.12
CA SER A 31 -7.71 5.71 -1.70
C SER A 31 -9.15 5.26 -1.38
N PRO A 32 -9.39 4.60 -0.24
CA PRO A 32 -10.74 4.21 0.14
C PRO A 32 -11.63 5.46 0.10
N THR A 33 -12.75 5.37 -0.62
CA THR A 33 -13.73 6.45 -0.64
C THR A 33 -14.37 6.48 0.75
N ILE A 34 -13.99 7.46 1.55
CA ILE A 34 -14.58 7.68 2.86
C ILE A 34 -16.01 8.18 2.63
N THR A 35 -17.01 7.36 2.96
CA THR A 35 -18.39 7.80 2.94
C THR A 35 -18.60 8.69 4.15
N VAL A 36 -18.95 9.95 3.91
CA VAL A 36 -19.28 10.90 4.97
C VAL A 36 -20.75 11.25 4.88
N GLN A 37 -21.44 11.28 6.03
CA GLN A 37 -22.77 11.87 6.13
C GLN A 37 -22.64 13.22 6.82
N GLY A 38 -23.12 14.27 6.16
CA GLY A 38 -22.97 15.62 6.65
C GLY A 38 -24.03 16.56 6.11
N TYR A 39 -24.03 17.78 6.66
CA TYR A 39 -24.90 18.88 6.24
C TYR A 39 -24.08 20.17 6.11
N VAL A 40 -24.44 20.97 5.11
CA VAL A 40 -23.94 22.33 4.91
C VAL A 40 -24.92 23.29 5.58
N TYR A 41 -24.44 24.20 6.42
CA TYR A 41 -25.26 25.25 7.03
C TYR A 41 -24.57 26.60 6.94
N PHE A 42 -25.29 27.70 7.13
CA PHE A 42 -24.71 29.05 7.10
C PHE A 42 -24.71 29.64 8.50
N GLU A 43 -23.56 30.12 8.95
CA GLU A 43 -23.43 30.84 10.22
C GLU A 43 -22.68 32.15 9.98
N ASN A 44 -23.28 33.27 10.38
CA ASN A 44 -22.76 34.63 10.12
C ASN A 44 -22.44 34.92 8.63
N GLY A 45 -23.21 34.33 7.72
CA GLY A 45 -23.00 34.49 6.27
C GLY A 45 -21.88 33.62 5.68
N VAL A 46 -21.26 32.75 6.49
CA VAL A 46 -20.23 31.81 6.05
C VAL A 46 -20.81 30.41 5.96
N ALA A 47 -20.59 29.73 4.84
CA ALA A 47 -20.96 28.33 4.69
C ALA A 47 -20.05 27.45 5.56
N GLN A 48 -20.65 26.70 6.46
CA GLN A 48 -20.04 25.71 7.32
C GLN A 48 -20.45 24.31 6.85
N THR A 49 -19.54 23.36 7.00
CA THR A 49 -19.76 21.94 6.69
C THR A 49 -19.52 21.12 7.93
N SER A 50 -20.52 20.35 8.36
CA SER A 50 -20.36 19.32 9.39
C SER A 50 -20.56 17.97 8.74
N TYR A 51 -19.67 17.02 9.02
CA TYR A 51 -19.79 15.66 8.53
C TYR A 51 -19.29 14.66 9.58
N THR A 52 -19.76 13.43 9.48
CA THR A 52 -19.25 12.27 10.22
C THR A 52 -18.87 11.20 9.21
N THR A 53 -17.70 10.60 9.41
CA THR A 53 -17.24 9.44 8.64
C THR A 53 -18.10 8.23 9.00
N ILE A 54 -18.64 7.58 7.97
CA ILE A 54 -19.35 6.31 8.10
C ILE A 54 -18.34 5.22 7.73
N ASP A 55 -17.73 4.60 8.74
CA ASP A 55 -17.00 3.34 8.58
C ASP A 55 -17.97 2.17 8.78
N ASP A 56 -17.92 1.18 7.89
CA ASP A 56 -18.69 -0.07 7.98
C ASP A 56 -18.06 -1.08 8.97
N SER A 57 -17.58 -0.59 10.12
CA SER A 57 -17.15 -1.47 11.22
C SER A 57 -17.15 -0.76 12.57
N THR A 58 -17.71 -1.46 13.56
CA THR A 58 -18.11 -1.00 14.88
C THR A 58 -16.97 -0.49 15.79
N LYS A 59 -16.97 0.82 16.13
CA LYS A 59 -16.77 1.44 17.49
C LYS A 59 -16.19 2.88 17.40
N THR A 60 -16.98 3.82 17.94
CA THR A 60 -16.68 5.19 18.46
C THR A 60 -15.57 6.01 17.80
N GLN A 61 -15.93 7.08 17.08
CA GLN A 61 -15.01 8.11 16.58
C GLN A 61 -15.43 9.53 16.99
N ALA A 62 -14.42 10.38 17.19
CA ALA A 62 -14.53 11.78 17.60
C ALA A 62 -14.87 12.71 16.41
N ALA A 63 -15.65 13.77 16.69
CA ALA A 63 -15.97 14.79 15.70
C ALA A 63 -14.78 15.74 15.48
N ALA A 64 -14.41 15.97 14.22
CA ALA A 64 -13.48 17.02 13.82
C ALA A 64 -14.21 18.05 12.95
N VAL A 65 -14.01 19.33 13.24
CA VAL A 65 -14.56 20.46 12.47
C VAL A 65 -13.43 21.02 11.60
N ALA A 66 -13.59 20.98 10.28
CA ALA A 66 -12.69 21.64 9.34
C ALA A 66 -13.37 22.88 8.75
N ALA A 67 -12.73 24.05 8.86
CA ALA A 67 -13.20 25.30 8.28
C ALA A 67 -12.71 25.42 6.82
N ALA A 68 -13.62 25.66 5.88
CA ALA A 68 -13.30 25.85 4.46
C ALA A 68 -12.96 27.31 4.12
N VAL A 69 -11.97 27.50 3.25
CA VAL A 69 -11.56 28.79 2.68
C VAL A 69 -12.49 29.17 1.51
N VAL A 70 -12.99 30.40 1.50
CA VAL A 70 -13.92 30.93 0.49
C VAL A 70 -13.16 31.44 -0.75
N PRO A 71 -13.55 31.10 -1.99
CA PRO A 71 -13.16 31.88 -3.16
C PRO A 71 -14.18 33.00 -3.43
N THR A 72 -13.72 34.24 -3.49
CA THR A 72 -14.55 35.41 -3.81
C THR A 72 -14.84 35.45 -5.31
N LEU A 73 -16.10 35.23 -5.70
CA LEU A 73 -16.59 35.56 -7.06
C LEU A 73 -16.97 37.04 -7.11
N VAL A 74 -16.24 37.84 -7.89
CA VAL A 74 -16.65 39.20 -8.25
C VAL A 74 -17.35 39.14 -9.61
N ALA A 75 -18.65 39.40 -9.61
CA ALA A 75 -19.44 39.59 -10.81
C ALA A 75 -19.47 41.07 -11.18
N ASN A 76 -18.96 41.42 -12.37
CA ASN A 76 -19.28 42.70 -13.02
C ASN A 76 -19.66 42.43 -14.47
N ALA A 77 -20.96 42.60 -14.75
CA ALA A 77 -21.47 42.76 -16.10
C ALA A 77 -21.22 44.20 -16.57
N ASN A 78 -20.81 44.36 -17.83
CA ASN A 78 -21.26 45.45 -18.69
C ASN A 78 -21.00 45.08 -20.16
N VAL A 79 -22.05 45.22 -20.96
CA VAL A 79 -22.07 45.03 -22.41
C VAL A 79 -21.88 46.39 -23.08
N ALA A 80 -20.92 46.49 -24.01
CA ALA A 80 -20.95 47.43 -25.12
C ALA A 80 -20.08 46.91 -26.28
N ASP A 81 -20.58 47.18 -27.48
CA ASP A 81 -20.27 46.62 -28.79
C ASP A 81 -19.03 47.23 -29.48
N SER A 82 -18.58 46.55 -30.54
CA SER A 82 -17.78 46.98 -31.70
C SER A 82 -16.25 46.70 -31.78
N THR A 83 -15.93 45.78 -32.69
CA THR A 83 -14.90 45.80 -33.76
C THR A 83 -13.39 46.00 -33.47
N SER A 84 -12.63 44.97 -33.90
CA SER A 84 -11.35 44.97 -34.63
C SER A 84 -10.00 45.33 -33.95
N SER A 85 -9.06 44.39 -34.16
CA SER A 85 -7.59 44.52 -34.40
C SER A 85 -6.59 44.86 -33.26
N THR A 86 -5.77 43.85 -32.97
CA THR A 86 -4.27 43.85 -33.00
C THR A 86 -3.44 44.49 -31.87
N SER A 87 -2.54 43.65 -31.32
CA SER A 87 -1.21 43.89 -30.72
C SER A 87 -1.03 44.34 -29.25
N THR A 88 -0.39 43.43 -28.51
CA THR A 88 0.81 43.59 -27.65
C THR A 88 0.85 44.71 -26.60
N SER A 89 0.92 44.34 -25.30
CA SER A 89 2.11 44.56 -24.45
C SER A 89 1.93 44.11 -23.00
N THR A 90 3.06 43.62 -22.49
CA THR A 90 3.52 43.21 -21.16
C THR A 90 2.98 44.02 -19.97
N SER A 91 2.73 43.34 -18.84
CA SER A 91 3.08 43.84 -17.50
C SER A 91 3.15 42.72 -16.45
N THR A 92 4.37 42.51 -15.97
CA THR A 92 4.77 41.71 -14.82
C THR A 92 4.34 42.41 -13.54
N THR A 93 3.70 41.71 -12.59
CA THR A 93 3.48 42.23 -11.23
C THR A 93 4.09 41.27 -10.20
N THR A 94 5.12 41.78 -9.54
CA THR A 94 5.82 41.20 -8.38
C THR A 94 4.95 41.34 -7.13
N LEU A 95 4.75 40.25 -6.38
CA LEU A 95 4.14 40.28 -5.04
C LEU A 95 5.20 39.99 -3.97
N THR A 96 5.47 41.01 -3.17
CA THR A 96 6.35 41.03 -2.00
C THR A 96 5.65 40.45 -0.77
N GLN A 97 6.40 39.65 0.00
CA GLN A 97 6.05 39.19 1.34
C GLN A 97 5.92 40.37 2.32
N GLN A 98 4.91 40.31 3.20
CA GLN A 98 4.87 41.11 4.41
C GLN A 98 4.54 40.23 5.62
N SER A 99 5.56 40.06 6.47
CA SER A 99 5.48 39.46 7.80
C SER A 99 4.70 40.36 8.75
N THR A 100 3.82 39.78 9.57
CA THR A 100 3.24 40.47 10.73
C THR A 100 3.50 39.67 12.00
N THR A 101 4.13 40.36 12.94
CA THR A 101 4.49 39.97 14.29
C THR A 101 3.25 39.95 15.19
N SER A 102 3.03 38.85 15.92
CA SER A 102 1.99 38.76 16.95
C SER A 102 2.59 38.92 18.34
N SER A 103 2.04 39.89 19.08
CA SER A 103 2.36 40.21 20.48
C SER A 103 1.70 39.23 21.44
N SER A 104 2.43 38.93 22.50
CA SER A 104 2.06 38.19 23.69
C SER A 104 1.19 39.03 24.65
N THR A 105 0.23 38.40 25.33
CA THR A 105 -0.40 38.95 26.53
C THR A 105 -0.62 37.86 27.57
N THR A 106 -0.24 38.21 28.78
CA THR A 106 -0.14 37.46 30.03
C THR A 106 -1.51 37.20 30.69
N THR A 107 -1.67 36.05 31.33
CA THR A 107 -2.53 35.91 32.52
C THR A 107 -1.84 35.11 33.62
N THR A 108 -1.87 35.70 34.81
CA THR A 108 -1.29 35.28 36.08
C THR A 108 -2.32 34.48 36.88
N GLU A 109 -1.95 33.38 37.54
CA GLU A 109 -2.63 32.92 38.77
C GLU A 109 -1.71 32.05 39.65
N VAL A 110 -1.87 32.18 40.97
CA VAL A 110 -0.91 31.83 42.03
C VAL A 110 -1.51 30.79 43.01
N ALA A 111 -0.67 29.83 43.41
CA ALA A 111 -0.58 29.05 44.67
C ALA A 111 -1.64 27.99 45.10
N ALA A 112 -1.21 26.71 45.12
CA ALA A 112 -0.90 25.78 46.25
C ALA A 112 -1.85 25.71 47.51
N PRO A 113 -1.85 24.64 48.36
CA PRO A 113 -0.77 23.63 48.57
C PRO A 113 -1.16 22.15 48.94
N SER A 114 -0.12 21.29 48.91
CA SER A 114 0.24 20.15 49.80
C SER A 114 -0.72 18.97 50.09
N THR A 115 -0.22 17.73 49.95
CA THR A 115 0.28 16.92 51.09
C THR A 115 0.95 15.62 50.63
N SER A 116 2.05 15.29 51.29
CA SER A 116 2.81 14.04 51.20
C SER A 116 2.25 12.98 52.14
N SER A 117 2.40 11.70 51.78
CA SER A 117 2.53 10.62 52.77
C SER A 117 3.29 9.43 52.21
N THR A 118 4.35 9.05 52.92
CA THR A 118 5.16 7.84 52.76
C THR A 118 4.89 6.91 53.95
N SER A 119 4.71 5.60 53.72
CA SER A 119 5.08 4.51 54.65
C SER A 119 4.86 3.14 53.98
N THR A 120 5.89 2.37 53.64
CA THR A 120 6.56 1.26 54.38
C THR A 120 5.73 -0.02 54.67
N GLN A 121 6.28 -1.12 54.13
CA GLN A 121 6.50 -2.45 54.74
C GLN A 121 5.39 -3.53 54.85
N ALA A 122 5.86 -4.73 54.48
CA ALA A 122 5.69 -6.04 55.13
C ALA A 122 4.68 -7.04 54.54
N ALA A 123 5.10 -8.30 54.62
CA ALA A 123 4.70 -9.44 53.80
C ALA A 123 3.71 -10.39 54.47
N ALA A 124 2.95 -11.10 53.62
CA ALA A 124 2.33 -12.44 53.77
C ALA A 124 1.25 -12.62 54.87
N PRO A 125 0.45 -13.72 54.85
CA PRO A 125 0.16 -14.71 53.81
C PRO A 125 -1.35 -14.74 53.44
N SER A 126 -1.73 -15.22 52.26
CA SER A 126 -3.14 -15.50 51.96
C SER A 126 -3.31 -16.94 51.49
N THR A 127 -3.98 -17.70 52.34
CA THR A 127 -4.48 -19.06 52.16
C THR A 127 -5.56 -19.15 51.08
N SER A 128 -5.57 -20.30 50.42
CA SER A 128 -6.42 -20.76 49.32
C SER A 128 -7.93 -20.67 49.55
N SER A 129 -8.70 -20.31 48.51
CA SER A 129 -10.02 -20.89 48.21
C SER A 129 -10.57 -20.39 46.85
N THR A 130 -10.50 -21.28 45.86
CA THR A 130 -11.52 -21.59 44.83
C THR A 130 -12.54 -20.51 44.41
N ALA A 131 -12.43 -20.07 43.16
CA ALA A 131 -13.57 -20.00 42.23
C ALA A 131 -13.04 -19.93 40.77
N GLN A 132 -13.42 -20.93 39.99
CA GLN A 132 -13.15 -21.12 38.58
C GLN A 132 -13.95 -20.11 37.76
N ALA A 133 -13.27 -19.26 36.98
CA ALA A 133 -13.85 -18.57 35.84
C ALA A 133 -13.03 -18.97 34.61
N ALA A 134 -13.69 -19.68 33.70
CA ALA A 134 -13.14 -20.11 32.43
C ALA A 134 -12.77 -18.87 31.59
N ALA A 135 -11.49 -18.52 31.60
CA ALA A 135 -10.91 -17.71 30.55
C ALA A 135 -10.67 -18.66 29.38
N THR A 136 -11.51 -18.56 28.35
CA THR A 136 -11.21 -19.08 27.02
C THR A 136 -10.00 -18.31 26.52
N THR A 137 -8.81 -18.81 26.85
CA THR A 137 -7.57 -18.39 26.21
C THR A 137 -7.78 -18.62 24.72
N ALA A 138 -7.93 -17.53 23.98
CA ALA A 138 -7.73 -17.54 22.54
C ALA A 138 -6.30 -18.03 22.34
N VAL A 139 -6.20 -19.32 22.06
CA VAL A 139 -4.97 -19.96 21.62
C VAL A 139 -4.65 -19.30 20.30
N ALA A 140 -3.65 -18.41 20.31
CA ALA A 140 -2.92 -18.09 19.10
C ALA A 140 -2.37 -19.42 18.58
N THR A 141 -3.03 -19.98 17.58
CA THR A 141 -2.49 -21.07 16.78
C THR A 141 -1.36 -20.48 15.97
N THR A 142 -0.17 -20.45 16.56
CA THR A 142 1.07 -20.44 15.79
C THR A 142 1.05 -21.73 14.99
N ASP A 143 0.69 -21.65 13.71
CA ASP A 143 0.70 -22.80 12.81
C ASP A 143 2.14 -23.28 12.68
N SER A 144 2.45 -24.33 13.44
CA SER A 144 3.76 -24.94 13.51
C SER A 144 3.97 -25.79 12.26
N SER A 145 4.43 -25.09 11.23
CA SER A 145 5.15 -25.48 10.01
C SER A 145 4.41 -25.08 8.74
N LEU A 146 4.63 -23.84 8.29
CA LEU A 146 4.32 -23.41 6.93
C LEU A 146 4.88 -24.44 5.92
N SER A 147 4.21 -24.58 4.76
CA SER A 147 4.75 -25.40 3.67
C SER A 147 6.08 -24.84 3.17
N ASP A 148 6.87 -25.66 2.47
CA ASP A 148 8.14 -25.22 1.88
C ASP A 148 7.94 -23.99 0.98
N PHE A 149 6.90 -24.01 0.13
CA PHE A 149 6.51 -22.87 -0.70
C PHE A 149 6.17 -21.62 0.12
N ALA A 150 5.34 -21.76 1.17
CA ALA A 150 4.97 -20.62 2.01
C ALA A 150 6.18 -20.02 2.74
N ASN A 151 7.07 -20.86 3.26
CA ASN A 151 8.34 -20.42 3.87
C ASN A 151 9.24 -19.72 2.85
N GLU A 152 9.42 -20.32 1.68
CA GLU A 152 10.24 -19.77 0.60
C GLU A 152 9.75 -18.37 0.20
N MET A 153 8.46 -18.25 -0.10
CA MET A 153 7.85 -16.98 -0.48
C MET A 153 7.99 -15.93 0.62
N LEU A 154 7.61 -16.27 1.87
CA LEU A 154 7.70 -15.33 2.98
C LEU A 154 9.14 -14.86 3.23
N ASN A 155 10.09 -15.78 3.21
CA ASN A 155 11.51 -15.48 3.44
C ASN A 155 12.07 -14.61 2.31
N ALA A 156 11.74 -14.89 1.05
CA ALA A 156 12.16 -14.06 -0.08
C ALA A 156 11.63 -12.62 0.04
N HIS A 157 10.35 -12.45 0.38
CA HIS A 157 9.77 -11.12 0.60
C HIS A 157 10.49 -10.39 1.74
N ASN A 158 10.68 -11.05 2.87
CA ASN A 158 11.28 -10.45 4.05
C ASN A 158 12.76 -10.13 3.87
N ALA A 159 13.49 -10.93 3.09
CA ALA A 159 14.86 -10.64 2.71
C ALA A 159 14.96 -9.34 1.89
N LYS A 160 14.02 -9.09 0.98
CA LYS A 160 13.98 -7.85 0.19
C LYS A 160 13.52 -6.65 1.02
N ARG A 161 12.48 -6.80 1.83
CA ARG A 161 11.98 -5.74 2.72
C ARG A 161 13.03 -5.26 3.72
N ALA A 162 13.88 -6.16 4.21
CA ALA A 162 14.99 -5.83 5.11
C ALA A 162 16.06 -4.92 4.48
N LEU A 163 16.07 -4.73 3.16
CA LEU A 163 16.98 -3.80 2.48
C LEU A 163 16.50 -2.35 2.56
N HIS A 164 15.28 -2.10 3.02
CA HIS A 164 14.63 -0.79 3.02
C HIS A 164 14.46 -0.21 4.42
N GLN A 165 14.67 1.10 4.53
CA GLN A 165 14.46 1.87 5.75
C GLN A 165 13.00 1.76 6.22
N ASP A 166 12.83 1.63 7.53
CA ASP A 166 11.53 1.59 8.23
C ASP A 166 10.51 0.57 7.66
N THR A 167 10.97 -0.49 7.02
CA THR A 167 10.10 -1.48 6.36
C THR A 167 10.10 -2.80 7.12
N ASN A 168 9.03 -3.05 7.89
CA ASN A 168 8.91 -4.25 8.72
C ASN A 168 8.72 -5.53 7.89
N SER A 169 9.13 -6.67 8.42
CA SER A 169 8.81 -7.98 7.83
C SER A 169 7.30 -8.24 7.78
N LEU A 170 6.87 -8.97 6.76
CA LEU A 170 5.52 -9.50 6.63
C LEU A 170 5.37 -10.79 7.45
N GLU A 171 4.14 -11.06 7.85
CA GLU A 171 3.70 -12.34 8.40
C GLU A 171 2.92 -13.12 7.33
N TRP A 172 3.00 -14.45 7.36
CA TRP A 172 2.20 -15.28 6.48
C TRP A 172 0.74 -15.34 6.97
N SER A 173 -0.21 -15.18 6.05
CA SER A 173 -1.64 -15.33 6.33
C SER A 173 -2.21 -16.51 5.55
N SER A 174 -2.76 -17.50 6.27
CA SER A 174 -3.45 -18.65 5.67
C SER A 174 -4.69 -18.24 4.87
N ASP A 175 -5.37 -17.16 5.29
CA ASP A 175 -6.57 -16.67 4.62
C ASP A 175 -6.22 -16.01 3.28
N LEU A 176 -5.16 -15.19 3.25
CA LEU A 176 -4.65 -14.62 2.00
C LEU A 176 -4.10 -15.70 1.07
N ALA A 177 -3.40 -16.71 1.61
CA ALA A 177 -2.91 -17.83 0.82
C ALA A 177 -4.06 -18.64 0.22
N SER A 178 -5.13 -18.86 0.98
CA SER A 178 -6.34 -19.53 0.48
C SER A 178 -7.01 -18.72 -0.62
N TYR A 179 -7.13 -17.40 -0.46
CA TYR A 179 -7.64 -16.51 -1.49
C TYR A 179 -6.81 -16.58 -2.78
N ALA A 180 -5.49 -16.43 -2.65
CA ALA A 180 -4.54 -16.48 -3.76
C ALA A 180 -4.56 -17.85 -4.45
N GLN A 181 -4.59 -18.96 -3.71
CA GLN A 181 -4.65 -20.31 -4.27
C GLN A 181 -5.94 -20.55 -5.04
N ASN A 182 -7.08 -20.11 -4.51
CA ASN A 182 -8.37 -20.21 -5.22
C ASN A 182 -8.33 -19.44 -6.55
N TYR A 183 -7.68 -18.28 -6.60
CA TYR A 183 -7.52 -17.53 -7.85
C TYR A 183 -6.57 -18.26 -8.82
N ALA A 184 -5.44 -18.76 -8.32
CA ALA A 184 -4.46 -19.51 -9.10
C ALA A 184 -5.08 -20.77 -9.74
N ASP A 185 -5.89 -21.53 -9.00
CA ASP A 185 -6.53 -22.74 -9.49
C ASP A 185 -7.40 -22.47 -10.74
N ASN A 186 -8.01 -21.29 -10.81
CA ASN A 186 -8.86 -20.84 -11.91
C ASN A 186 -8.10 -20.16 -13.07
N TYR A 187 -6.79 -19.95 -12.95
CA TYR A 187 -6.01 -19.37 -14.04
C TYR A 187 -6.05 -20.26 -15.28
N ASP A 188 -6.35 -19.68 -16.43
CA ASP A 188 -6.56 -20.41 -17.69
C ASP A 188 -5.26 -20.82 -18.40
N CYS A 189 -4.10 -20.48 -17.83
CA CYS A 189 -2.79 -20.74 -18.42
C CYS A 189 -2.60 -20.10 -19.80
N SER A 190 -3.27 -18.97 -20.05
CA SER A 190 -3.22 -18.23 -21.32
C SER A 190 -1.95 -17.40 -21.54
N GLY A 191 -1.25 -17.04 -20.47
CA GLY A 191 -0.15 -16.06 -20.49
C GLY A 191 -0.60 -14.62 -20.22
N THR A 192 -1.90 -14.40 -20.01
CA THR A 192 -2.45 -13.08 -19.66
C THR A 192 -2.64 -12.98 -18.14
N LEU A 193 -1.88 -12.12 -17.50
CA LEU A 193 -1.94 -11.90 -16.06
C LEU A 193 -2.98 -10.82 -15.76
N THR A 194 -4.18 -11.21 -15.33
CA THR A 194 -5.25 -10.29 -14.98
C THR A 194 -5.46 -10.30 -13.48
N HIS A 195 -5.48 -9.12 -12.85
CA HIS A 195 -5.75 -9.01 -11.43
C HIS A 195 -7.16 -9.48 -11.05
N SER A 196 -7.29 -10.04 -9.85
CA SER A 196 -8.57 -10.57 -9.34
C SER A 196 -9.67 -9.51 -9.16
N GLY A 197 -9.29 -8.24 -9.00
CA GLY A 197 -10.20 -7.16 -8.62
C GLY A 197 -10.72 -7.26 -7.19
N GLY A 198 -10.09 -8.09 -6.35
CA GLY A 198 -10.39 -8.21 -4.93
C GLY A 198 -9.96 -7.00 -4.10
N SER A 199 -10.16 -7.09 -2.78
CA SER A 199 -9.83 -6.02 -1.82
C SER A 199 -8.39 -6.04 -1.33
N TYR A 200 -7.58 -7.01 -1.76
CA TYR A 200 -6.20 -7.17 -1.33
C TYR A 200 -5.23 -6.59 -2.36
N GLY A 201 -4.05 -6.17 -1.90
CA GLY A 201 -2.93 -5.93 -2.81
C GLY A 201 -2.58 -7.21 -3.55
N GLU A 202 -2.03 -7.13 -4.75
CA GLU A 202 -1.78 -8.33 -5.56
C GLU A 202 -0.55 -8.16 -6.46
N ASN A 203 0.31 -9.18 -6.49
CA ASN A 203 1.35 -9.34 -7.51
C ASN A 203 1.13 -10.66 -8.25
N LEU A 204 1.32 -10.62 -9.58
CA LEU A 204 1.15 -11.77 -10.47
C LEU A 204 2.46 -12.08 -11.21
N ALA A 205 2.72 -13.36 -11.44
CA ALA A 205 3.84 -13.83 -12.24
C ALA A 205 3.48 -15.11 -13.01
N ALA A 206 4.11 -15.31 -14.15
CA ALA A 206 4.12 -16.59 -14.87
C ALA A 206 5.53 -16.88 -15.39
N GLY A 207 5.93 -18.15 -15.40
CA GLY A 207 7.22 -18.60 -15.90
C GLY A 207 8.35 -18.53 -14.86
N TYR A 208 8.03 -18.35 -13.58
CA TYR A 208 8.97 -18.30 -12.48
C TYR A 208 8.59 -19.30 -11.40
N ASP A 209 9.59 -19.87 -10.72
CA ASP A 209 9.37 -20.77 -9.60
C ASP A 209 9.56 -20.02 -8.28
N GLY A 210 8.60 -20.14 -7.36
CA GLY A 210 8.70 -19.67 -5.98
C GLY A 210 9.37 -18.30 -5.82
N ALA A 211 10.53 -18.29 -5.16
CA ALA A 211 11.29 -17.08 -4.85
C ALA A 211 11.77 -16.29 -6.08
N ASP A 212 11.92 -16.91 -7.26
CA ASP A 212 12.36 -16.21 -8.47
C ASP A 212 11.31 -15.19 -8.94
N ALA A 213 10.02 -15.44 -8.67
CA ALA A 213 8.97 -14.44 -8.91
C ALA A 213 9.15 -13.20 -8.01
N VAL A 214 9.53 -13.42 -6.75
CA VAL A 214 9.80 -12.33 -5.78
C VAL A 214 11.01 -11.52 -6.20
N GLU A 215 12.06 -12.17 -6.71
CA GLU A 215 13.23 -11.48 -7.28
C GLU A 215 12.84 -10.65 -8.51
N ALA A 216 12.05 -11.22 -9.43
CA ALA A 216 11.59 -10.52 -10.63
C ALA A 216 10.77 -9.27 -10.27
N TRP A 217 9.80 -9.39 -9.36
CA TRP A 217 9.03 -8.24 -8.85
C TRP A 217 9.92 -7.19 -8.19
N TYR A 218 10.89 -7.61 -7.37
CA TYR A 218 11.80 -6.68 -6.71
C TYR A 218 12.73 -5.95 -7.69
N SER A 219 13.14 -6.60 -8.79
CA SER A 219 14.07 -6.04 -9.78
C SER A 219 13.58 -4.74 -10.44
N GLU A 220 12.27 -4.49 -10.40
CA GLU A 220 11.64 -3.24 -10.82
C GLU A 220 12.14 -2.02 -10.04
N ILE A 221 12.76 -2.20 -8.87
CA ILE A 221 13.45 -1.12 -8.12
C ILE A 221 14.42 -0.33 -9.00
N SER A 222 15.03 -0.99 -10.00
CA SER A 222 15.93 -0.36 -10.96
C SER A 222 15.29 0.77 -11.78
N SER A 223 13.95 0.76 -11.89
CA SER A 223 13.16 1.77 -12.59
C SER A 223 12.42 2.72 -11.64
N TYR A 224 12.55 2.55 -10.33
CA TYR A 224 11.86 3.37 -9.35
C TYR A 224 12.66 4.64 -9.01
N ASP A 225 12.03 5.81 -9.19
CA ASP A 225 12.60 7.09 -8.80
C ASP A 225 12.17 7.47 -7.38
N PHE A 226 13.06 7.20 -6.41
CA PHE A 226 12.84 7.57 -5.00
C PHE A 226 12.72 9.09 -4.78
N SER A 227 13.22 9.92 -5.71
CA SER A 227 13.11 11.39 -5.62
C SER A 227 11.73 11.89 -6.06
N ASN A 228 11.01 11.10 -6.86
CA ASN A 228 9.67 11.40 -7.35
C ASN A 228 8.74 10.18 -7.17
N PRO A 229 8.43 9.83 -5.91
CA PRO A 229 7.71 8.59 -5.59
C PRO A 229 6.28 8.62 -6.13
N ALA A 230 6.00 7.73 -7.08
CA ALA A 230 4.70 7.61 -7.72
C ALA A 230 4.46 6.18 -8.22
N TYR A 231 3.22 5.89 -8.60
CA TYR A 231 2.89 4.67 -9.33
C TYR A 231 3.45 4.73 -10.75
N SER A 232 3.97 3.59 -11.21
CA SER A 232 4.25 3.29 -12.61
C SER A 232 3.90 1.83 -12.86
N SER A 233 3.44 1.50 -14.06
CA SER A 233 3.22 0.11 -14.48
C SER A 233 4.52 -0.72 -14.54
N SER A 234 5.68 -0.07 -14.45
CA SER A 234 7.00 -0.73 -14.42
C SER A 234 7.55 -0.92 -13.01
N THR A 235 6.85 -0.44 -11.97
CA THR A 235 7.32 -0.49 -10.57
C THR A 235 6.25 -0.93 -9.59
N GLY A 236 5.07 -1.30 -10.08
CA GLY A 236 3.92 -1.68 -9.27
C GLY A 236 4.20 -2.90 -8.39
N HIS A 237 4.89 -3.91 -8.92
CA HIS A 237 5.18 -5.12 -8.16
C HIS A 237 6.21 -4.85 -7.06
N PHE A 238 7.28 -4.11 -7.38
CA PHE A 238 8.28 -3.70 -6.40
C PHE A 238 7.64 -2.90 -5.26
N THR A 239 6.87 -1.86 -5.61
CA THR A 239 6.27 -0.96 -4.61
C THR A 239 5.29 -1.68 -3.69
N GLN A 240 4.51 -2.64 -4.18
CA GLN A 240 3.66 -3.48 -3.34
C GLN A 240 4.50 -4.38 -2.41
N LEU A 241 5.54 -5.03 -2.93
CA LEU A 241 6.39 -5.95 -2.18
C LEU A 241 7.03 -5.25 -0.97
N VAL A 242 7.52 -4.03 -1.14
CA VAL A 242 8.15 -3.24 -0.06
C VAL A 242 7.21 -2.27 0.64
N TRP A 243 5.90 -2.35 0.38
CA TRP A 243 4.94 -1.42 0.97
C TRP A 243 4.94 -1.52 2.50
N LYS A 244 5.33 -0.43 3.17
CA LYS A 244 5.53 -0.37 4.62
C LYS A 244 4.29 -0.77 5.41
N SER A 245 3.12 -0.28 5.00
CA SER A 245 1.87 -0.54 5.74
C SER A 245 1.30 -1.94 5.51
N SER A 246 1.76 -2.68 4.50
CA SER A 246 1.39 -4.09 4.33
C SER A 246 2.05 -4.91 5.44
N THR A 247 1.27 -5.75 6.12
CA THR A 247 1.71 -6.52 7.29
C THR A 247 1.63 -8.02 7.06
N GLN A 248 0.75 -8.46 6.16
CA GLN A 248 0.51 -9.86 5.87
C GLN A 248 0.62 -10.13 4.38
N VAL A 249 1.10 -11.32 4.04
CA VAL A 249 1.11 -11.87 2.69
C VAL A 249 0.64 -13.32 2.70
N GLY A 250 -0.03 -13.74 1.65
CA GLY A 250 -0.27 -15.14 1.37
C GLY A 250 -0.29 -15.36 -0.14
N CYS A 251 0.34 -16.44 -0.58
CA CYS A 251 0.51 -16.73 -2.01
C CYS A 251 -0.07 -18.09 -2.37
N GLY A 252 -0.44 -18.22 -3.64
CA GLY A 252 -0.88 -19.45 -4.26
C GLY A 252 -0.24 -19.60 -5.65
N PHE A 253 -0.23 -20.83 -6.17
CA PHE A 253 0.37 -21.10 -7.47
C PHE A 253 -0.39 -22.18 -8.24
N LYS A 254 -0.20 -22.20 -9.56
CA LYS A 254 -0.67 -23.25 -10.45
C LYS A 254 0.40 -23.60 -11.47
N GLN A 255 0.71 -24.88 -11.61
CA GLN A 255 1.55 -25.34 -12.71
C GLN A 255 0.74 -25.34 -14.01
N CYS A 256 1.11 -24.47 -14.94
CA CYS A 256 0.67 -24.54 -16.32
C CYS A 256 1.55 -25.54 -17.07
N ASN A 257 0.96 -26.61 -17.60
CA ASN A 257 1.65 -27.66 -18.36
C ASN A 257 1.94 -27.19 -19.81
N ASN A 258 2.44 -25.96 -19.95
CA ASN A 258 2.77 -25.31 -21.21
C ASN A 258 3.94 -24.34 -21.01
N ASP A 259 4.26 -23.55 -22.03
CA ASP A 259 5.42 -22.64 -22.05
C ASP A 259 5.36 -21.53 -20.97
N TRP A 260 4.21 -21.34 -20.31
CA TRP A 260 4.05 -20.37 -19.23
C TRP A 260 4.49 -20.88 -17.86
N GLY A 261 4.88 -22.15 -17.74
CA GLY A 261 5.44 -22.70 -16.51
C GLY A 261 4.53 -22.51 -15.31
N THR A 262 5.08 -21.99 -14.21
CA THR A 262 4.33 -21.79 -12.97
C THR A 262 3.68 -20.41 -12.97
N TYR A 263 2.37 -20.34 -12.73
CA TYR A 263 1.65 -19.10 -12.41
C TYR A 263 1.64 -18.91 -10.89
N ILE A 264 1.99 -17.71 -10.43
CA ILE A 264 2.05 -17.36 -9.01
C ILE A 264 1.26 -16.06 -8.79
N ILE A 265 0.48 -16.05 -7.73
CA ILE A 265 -0.21 -14.87 -7.20
C ILE A 265 0.13 -14.73 -5.72
N CYS A 266 0.50 -13.52 -5.30
CA CYS A 266 0.61 -13.15 -3.88
C CYS A 266 -0.38 -12.05 -3.56
N SER A 267 -1.13 -12.23 -2.47
CA SER A 267 -2.08 -11.26 -1.94
C SER A 267 -1.54 -10.61 -0.68
N TYR A 268 -1.72 -9.29 -0.55
CA TYR A 268 -1.16 -8.47 0.52
C TYR A 268 -2.25 -7.76 1.31
N ASN A 269 -2.09 -7.69 2.63
CA ASN A 269 -3.01 -6.97 3.51
C ASN A 269 -2.27 -6.16 4.59
N PRO A 270 -2.63 -4.88 4.80
CA PRO A 270 -3.36 -3.99 3.89
C PRO A 270 -2.77 -3.94 2.48
N ALA A 271 -3.60 -3.62 1.49
CA ALA A 271 -3.17 -3.39 0.12
C ALA A 271 -2.15 -2.24 0.02
N GLY A 272 -1.22 -2.33 -0.92
CA GLY A 272 -0.29 -1.26 -1.26
C GLY A 272 -0.73 -0.43 -2.45
N ASN A 273 0.20 0.34 -2.99
CA ASN A 273 0.05 1.12 -4.23
C ASN A 273 -1.13 2.11 -4.21
N TYR A 274 -1.49 2.60 -3.03
CA TYR A 274 -2.44 3.69 -2.90
C TYR A 274 -1.86 4.98 -3.49
N ILE A 275 -2.55 5.55 -4.48
CA ILE A 275 -2.15 6.82 -5.10
C ILE A 275 -2.02 7.90 -4.02
N GLY A 276 -0.87 8.60 -4.03
CA GLY A 276 -0.53 9.65 -3.07
C GLY A 276 0.19 9.17 -1.80
N GLN A 277 0.35 7.86 -1.58
CA GLN A 277 0.96 7.32 -0.35
C GLN A 277 2.34 6.67 -0.55
N PHE A 278 2.92 6.79 -1.74
CA PHE A 278 4.21 6.14 -2.09
C PHE A 278 5.38 6.64 -1.24
N ALA A 279 5.50 7.96 -1.04
CA ALA A 279 6.59 8.56 -0.27
C ALA A 279 6.68 8.05 1.17
N GLU A 280 5.53 7.71 1.77
CA GLU A 280 5.44 7.24 3.16
C GLU A 280 5.69 5.74 3.28
N ASN A 281 5.37 5.00 2.21
CA ASN A 281 5.32 3.54 2.23
C ASN A 281 6.45 2.83 1.47
N VAL A 282 7.17 3.51 0.59
CA VAL A 282 8.29 2.94 -0.15
C VAL A 282 9.58 3.55 0.38
N GLY A 283 10.19 2.88 1.36
CA GLY A 283 11.40 3.36 2.02
C GLY A 283 12.62 3.34 1.10
N ASN A 284 13.56 4.25 1.31
CA ASN A 284 14.88 4.20 0.66
C ASN A 284 15.66 2.96 1.09
N LEU A 285 16.69 2.58 0.32
CA LEU A 285 17.63 1.53 0.71
C LEU A 285 18.43 1.94 1.98
N LEU A 286 18.82 0.94 2.78
CA LEU A 286 19.70 1.08 3.95
C LEU A 286 21.14 1.48 3.59
#